data_AF-A0A355J097-F1
#
_entry.id   AF-A0A355J097-F1
#
_cell.length_a   1.000
_cell.length_b   1.000
_cell.length_c   1.000
_cell.angle_alpha   90.00
_cell.angle_beta   90.00
_cell.angle_gamma   90.00
#
_symmetry.space_group_name_H-M   'P 1'
#
loop_
_entity.id
_entity.type
_entity.pdbx_description
1 polymer ?
#
loop_
_entity_poly.entity_id
_entity_poly.type
_entity_poly.pdbx_seq_one_letter_code
_entity_poly.pdbx_strand_id
1 'polypeptide(L)'
;MSSHSEHKFDKMQFGFWPGLLGPLLVFAIVYLLKSEDQSLTEYINSLWKFNVLIKLLSLCVFPNLLLFLFFIRKKYDWAARGVLMATFIYAFVVLFSKLF
;
A
#
# COMPACT_ATOMS: atom_id res chain seq x y z
N MET A 1 3.98 -34.18 -3.09
CA MET A 1 3.98 -34.18 -1.62
C MET A 1 4.42 -32.80 -1.14
N SER A 2 3.47 -31.90 -0.88
CA SER A 2 3.75 -30.62 -0.21
C SER A 2 2.60 -30.36 0.75
N SER A 3 2.87 -30.65 2.03
CA SER A 3 1.96 -30.44 3.15
C SER A 3 1.54 -28.98 3.20
N HIS A 4 0.34 -28.67 2.69
CA HIS A 4 -0.33 -27.40 2.96
C HIS A 4 -0.79 -27.44 4.42
N SER A 5 0.09 -27.00 5.33
CA SER A 5 -0.34 -26.59 6.66
C SER A 5 -1.27 -25.40 6.48
N GLU A 6 -2.58 -25.62 6.61
CA GLU A 6 -3.59 -24.58 6.60
C GLU A 6 -3.40 -23.66 7.82
N HIS A 7 -2.45 -22.72 7.72
CA HIS A 7 -2.36 -21.63 8.67
C HIS A 7 -3.60 -20.76 8.47
N LYS A 8 -4.40 -20.54 9.53
CA LYS A 8 -5.63 -19.71 9.48
C LYS A 8 -5.43 -18.34 8.82
N PHE A 9 -4.21 -17.80 8.88
CA PHE A 9 -3.83 -16.50 8.35
C PHE A 9 -3.27 -16.53 6.92
N ASP A 10 -3.03 -17.71 6.33
CA ASP A 10 -2.59 -17.87 4.95
C ASP A 10 -3.78 -17.85 3.98
N LYS A 11 -4.62 -16.83 4.10
CA LYS A 11 -5.67 -16.55 3.12
C LYS A 11 -5.29 -15.28 2.39
N MET A 12 -5.59 -15.25 1.10
CA MET A 12 -5.36 -14.08 0.24
C MET A 12 -5.98 -12.81 0.82
N GLN A 13 -7.15 -12.91 1.45
CA GLN A 13 -7.83 -11.79 2.10
C GLN A 13 -6.99 -11.12 3.21
N PHE A 14 -6.22 -11.91 3.98
CA PHE A 14 -5.39 -11.39 5.06
C PHE A 14 -4.19 -10.58 4.59
N GLY A 15 -3.77 -10.72 3.33
CA GLY A 15 -2.82 -9.80 2.72
C GLY A 15 -3.47 -8.71 1.89
N PHE A 16 -4.58 -9.00 1.23
CA PHE A 16 -5.28 -8.04 0.37
C PHE A 16 -5.80 -6.82 1.14
N TRP A 17 -6.53 -7.04 2.25
CA TRP A 17 -7.07 -5.94 3.05
C TRP A 17 -6.00 -5.01 3.63
N PRO A 18 -4.95 -5.51 4.31
CA PRO A 18 -3.89 -4.63 4.79
C PRO A 18 -3.01 -4.07 3.66
N GLY A 19 -2.89 -4.73 2.50
CA GLY A 19 -2.26 -4.15 1.32
C GLY A 19 -3.08 -3.02 0.66
N LEU A 20 -4.40 -3.04 0.84
CA LEU A 20 -5.29 -1.98 0.36
C LEU A 20 -5.39 -0.82 1.38
N LEU A 21 -5.51 -1.15 2.67
CA LEU A 21 -5.69 -0.15 3.74
C LEU A 21 -4.37 0.41 4.29
N GLY A 22 -3.27 -0.34 4.18
CA GLY A 22 -1.95 0.07 4.67
C GLY A 22 -1.48 1.42 4.13
N PRO A 23 -1.55 1.68 2.81
CA PRO A 23 -1.21 2.97 2.23
C PRO A 23 -2.04 4.13 2.78
N LEU A 24 -3.35 3.90 3.00
CA LEU A 24 -4.27 4.89 3.57
C LEU A 24 -3.92 5.19 5.05
N LEU A 25 -3.59 4.15 5.82
CA LEU A 25 -3.14 4.32 7.21
C LEU A 25 -1.82 5.08 7.28
N VAL A 26 -0.84 4.75 6.46
CA VAL A 26 0.45 5.46 6.42
C VAL A 26 0.25 6.91 6.00
N PHE A 27 -0.63 7.17 5.03
CA PHE A 27 -1.02 8.53 4.67
C PHE A 27 -1.62 9.30 5.85
N ALA A 28 -2.56 8.70 6.59
CA ALA A 28 -3.16 9.31 7.77
C ALA A 28 -2.13 9.58 8.88
N ILE A 29 -1.22 8.63 9.14
CA ILE A 29 -0.16 8.79 10.15
C ILE A 29 0.81 9.90 9.74
N VAL A 30 1.28 9.92 8.50
CA VAL A 30 2.18 10.97 7.99
C VAL A 30 1.51 12.34 8.04
N TYR A 31 0.21 12.40 7.74
CA TYR A 31 -0.58 13.63 7.85
C TYR A 31 -0.65 14.14 9.29
N LEU A 32 -0.92 13.26 10.26
CA LEU A 32 -0.99 13.62 11.68
C LEU A 32 0.39 14.02 12.26
N LEU A 33 1.46 13.33 11.84
CA LEU A 33 2.83 13.63 12.28
C LEU A 33 3.38 14.92 11.67
N LYS A 34 2.90 15.30 10.49
CA LYS A 34 3.22 16.59 9.86
C LYS A 34 2.34 17.71 10.41
N SER A 35 2.15 17.70 11.72
CA SER A 35 1.70 18.84 12.50
C SER A 35 2.88 19.79 12.61
N GLU A 36 2.95 20.80 11.74
CA GLU A 36 3.48 22.17 11.94
C GLU A 36 3.55 22.83 10.53
N ASP A 37 2.76 23.89 10.34
CA ASP A 37 2.89 24.95 9.32
C ASP A 37 2.52 24.74 7.84
N GLN A 38 1.74 23.72 7.46
CA GLN A 38 1.05 23.76 6.16
C GLN A 38 -0.43 23.41 6.28
N SER A 39 -1.28 24.31 5.80
CA SER A 39 -2.71 24.05 5.69
C SER A 39 -2.96 22.82 4.80
N LEU A 40 -4.02 22.03 5.08
CA LEU A 40 -4.42 20.88 4.27
C LEU A 40 -4.42 21.21 2.78
N THR A 41 -4.89 22.41 2.47
CA THR A 41 -4.94 23.00 1.13
C THR A 41 -3.55 23.25 0.54
N GLU A 42 -2.58 23.77 1.30
CA GLU A 42 -1.20 23.97 0.81
C GLU A 42 -0.41 22.68 0.64
N TYR A 43 -0.65 21.68 1.49
CA TYR A 43 -0.05 20.36 1.32
C TYR A 43 -0.62 19.69 0.06
N ILE A 44 -1.94 19.74 -0.13
CA ILE A 44 -2.60 19.27 -1.36
C ILE A 44 -2.13 20.08 -2.58
N ASN A 45 -1.94 21.39 -2.47
CA ASN A 45 -1.51 22.24 -3.59
C ASN A 45 -0.01 22.04 -3.94
N SER A 46 0.85 21.80 -2.93
CA SER A 46 2.25 21.37 -3.15
C SER A 46 2.33 19.94 -3.70
N LEU A 47 1.42 19.06 -3.31
CA LEU A 47 1.26 17.74 -3.92
C LEU A 47 0.79 17.87 -5.38
N TRP A 48 -0.11 18.80 -5.70
CA TRP A 48 -0.60 19.06 -7.05
C TRP A 48 0.51 19.59 -7.97
N LYS A 49 1.39 20.45 -7.46
CA LYS A 49 2.59 20.92 -8.17
C LYS A 49 3.66 19.84 -8.38
N PHE A 50 3.70 18.81 -7.54
CA PHE A 50 4.62 17.67 -7.62
C PHE A 50 3.85 16.36 -7.79
N ASN A 51 3.37 16.06 -9.00
CA ASN A 51 2.84 14.76 -9.43
C ASN A 51 2.35 13.88 -8.26
N VAL A 52 1.25 14.27 -7.61
CA VAL A 52 0.63 13.63 -6.42
C VAL A 52 0.72 12.11 -6.50
N LEU A 53 0.48 11.57 -7.70
CA LEU A 53 0.54 10.17 -8.05
C LEU A 53 1.85 9.48 -7.68
N ILE A 54 3.01 10.09 -7.91
CA ILE A 54 4.32 9.49 -7.58
C ILE A 54 4.53 9.42 -6.07
N LYS A 55 4.10 10.46 -5.33
CA LYS A 55 4.16 10.44 -3.86
C LYS A 55 3.20 9.42 -3.27
N LEU A 56 1.96 9.35 -3.77
CA LEU A 56 0.99 8.32 -3.37
C LEU A 56 1.49 6.91 -3.70
N LEU A 57 2.05 6.72 -4.90
CA LEU A 57 2.62 5.44 -5.32
C LEU A 57 3.77 5.05 -4.40
N SER A 58 4.70 5.95 -4.10
CA SER A 58 5.81 5.68 -3.17
C SER A 58 5.30 5.34 -1.76
N LEU A 59 4.33 6.11 -1.26
CA LEU A 59 3.72 5.90 0.06
C LEU A 59 2.89 4.61 0.15
N CYS A 60 2.44 4.08 -0.98
CA CYS A 60 1.76 2.79 -1.08
C CYS A 60 2.74 1.63 -1.24
N VAL A 61 3.66 1.74 -2.20
CA VAL A 61 4.58 0.67 -2.59
C VAL A 61 5.51 0.32 -1.43
N PHE A 62 6.01 1.31 -0.69
CA PHE A 62 6.94 1.06 0.40
C PHE A 62 6.35 0.21 1.55
N PRO A 63 5.21 0.59 2.18
CA PRO A 63 4.59 -0.24 3.21
C PRO A 63 4.02 -1.54 2.65
N ASN A 64 3.47 -1.57 1.43
CA ASN A 64 2.99 -2.82 0.83
C ASN A 64 4.13 -3.80 0.56
N LEU A 65 5.29 -3.31 0.13
CA LEU A 65 6.48 -4.15 -0.04
C LEU A 65 6.97 -4.69 1.31
N LEU A 66 6.99 -3.86 2.35
CA LEU A 66 7.35 -4.29 3.70
C LEU A 66 6.39 -5.37 4.22
N LEU A 67 5.09 -5.18 4.01
CA LEU A 67 4.04 -6.13 4.38
C LEU A 67 4.15 -7.43 3.57
N PHE A 68 4.42 -7.33 2.26
CA PHE A 68 4.66 -8.48 1.38
C PHE A 68 5.86 -9.32 1.85
N LEU A 69 6.99 -8.66 2.15
CA LEU A 69 8.18 -9.32 2.68
C LEU A 69 7.94 -9.93 4.07
N PHE A 70 7.09 -9.31 4.89
CA PHE A 70 6.70 -9.88 6.17
C PHE A 70 5.92 -11.20 5.99
N PHE A 71 4.93 -11.22 5.09
CA PHE A 71 4.14 -12.43 4.81
C PHE A 71 4.99 -13.56 4.21
N ILE A 72 5.89 -13.24 3.27
CA ILE A 72 6.74 -14.28 2.65
C ILE A 72 7.74 -14.89 3.63
N ARG A 73 8.30 -14.08 4.55
CA ARG A 73 9.16 -14.59 5.64
C ARG A 73 8.42 -15.51 6.60
N LYS A 74 7.11 -15.32 6.75
CA LYS A 74 6.23 -16.18 7.56
C LYS A 74 5.73 -17.42 6.81
N LYS A 75 6.15 -17.63 5.56
CA LYS A 75 5.64 -18.70 4.66
C LYS A 75 4.14 -18.59 4.41
N TYR A 76 3.60 -17.36 4.42
CA TYR A 76 2.20 -17.07 4.09
C TYR A 76 2.10 -16.61 2.63
N ASP A 77 2.32 -17.55 1.71
CA ASP A 77 2.42 -17.27 0.27
C ASP A 77 1.09 -16.78 -0.31
N TRP A 78 -0.06 -17.26 0.20
CA TRP A 78 -1.37 -16.79 -0.26
C TRP A 78 -1.65 -15.37 0.21
N ALA A 79 -1.33 -15.05 1.47
CA ALA A 79 -1.44 -13.69 1.97
C ALA A 79 -0.52 -12.74 1.19
N ALA A 80 0.75 -13.14 0.95
CA ALA A 80 1.70 -12.35 0.17
C ALA A 80 1.16 -12.04 -1.24
N ARG A 81 0.54 -13.02 -1.92
CA ARG A 81 -0.16 -12.78 -3.21
C ARG A 81 -1.29 -11.77 -3.10
N GLY A 82 -2.03 -11.77 -2.00
CA GLY A 82 -3.06 -10.76 -1.71
C GLY A 82 -2.50 -9.34 -1.65
N VAL A 83 -1.35 -9.14 -0.99
CA VAL A 83 -0.67 -7.83 -0.92
C VAL A 83 -0.21 -7.37 -2.30
N LEU A 84 0.36 -8.28 -3.10
CA LEU A 84 0.77 -7.97 -4.48
C LEU A 84 -0.42 -7.54 -5.33
N MET A 85 -1.56 -8.23 -5.19
CA MET A 85 -2.75 -7.91 -5.96
C MET A 85 -3.30 -6.51 -5.61
N ALA A 86 -3.30 -6.12 -4.33
CA ALA A 86 -3.63 -4.76 -3.93
C ALA A 86 -2.66 -3.73 -4.55
N THR A 87 -1.36 -4.06 -4.58
CA THR A 87 -0.32 -3.19 -5.18
C THR A 87 -0.52 -3.02 -6.68
N PHE A 88 -0.87 -4.08 -7.41
CA PHE A 88 -1.20 -3.99 -8.84
C PHE A 88 -2.42 -3.12 -9.11
N ILE A 89 -3.47 -3.19 -8.27
CA ILE A 89 -4.63 -2.29 -8.40
C ILE A 89 -4.19 -0.83 -8.30
N TYR A 90 -3.37 -0.48 -7.30
CA TYR A 90 -2.83 0.88 -7.20
C TYR A 90 -1.97 1.27 -8.39
N ALA A 91 -1.11 0.37 -8.87
CA ALA A 91 -0.28 0.61 -10.05
C ALA A 91 -1.14 0.90 -11.29
N PHE A 92 -2.22 0.15 -11.50
CA PHE A 92 -3.17 0.40 -12.60
C PHE A 92 -3.89 1.74 -12.43
N VAL A 93 -4.41 2.06 -11.24
CA VAL A 93 -5.07 3.35 -10.97
C VAL A 93 -4.14 4.52 -11.28
N VAL A 94 -2.88 4.42 -10.87
CA VAL A 94 -1.86 5.46 -11.12
C VAL A 94 -1.49 5.53 -12.61
N LEU A 95 -1.33 4.39 -13.29
CA LEU A 95 -1.06 4.35 -14.72
C LEU A 95 -2.19 4.99 -15.53
N PHE A 96 -3.45 4.62 -15.25
CA PHE A 96 -4.60 5.18 -15.95
C PHE A 96 -4.71 6.70 -15.73
N SER A 97 -4.53 7.16 -14.50
CA SER A 97 -4.58 8.60 -14.18
C SER A 97 -3.38 9.40 -14.70
N LYS A 98 -2.30 8.75 -15.15
CA LYS A 98 -1.15 9.41 -15.78
C LYS A 98 -1.26 9.43 -17.31
N LEU A 99 -1.96 8.44 -17.90
CA LEU A 99 -2.11 8.28 -19.34
C LEU A 99 -3.27 9.10 -19.92
N PHE A 100 -4.32 9.36 -19.13
CA PHE A 100 -5.42 10.28 -19.43
C PHE A 100 -5.24 11.60 -18.70
#